data_AF-A0A7J6T3W1-F1
#
_entry.id   AF-A0A7J6T3W1-F1
#
_cell.length_a   1.000
_cell.length_b   1.000
_cell.length_c   1.000
_cell.angle_alpha   90.00
_cell.angle_beta   90.00
_cell.angle_gamma   90.00
#
_symmetry.space_group_name_H-M   'P 1'
#
loop_
_entity.id
_entity.type
_entity.pdbx_description
1 polymer ?
#
loop_
_entity_poly.entity_id
_entity_poly.type
_entity_poly.pdbx_seq_one_letter_code
_entity_poly.pdbx_strand_id
1 'polypeptide(L)'
;MDDHPEAHSISLLSRGQQLVLLTCCVFFSASLVVLHRITRSERQWRLKEYEMAPIKDSEELRAGSTETRRSPDSPAKARYPFIDFLRGLCISFVVAFHLLFLCRESNLLPLDTWVDKTVGLPLLNYVKFIFYFIVTFVLGYGGYLITPYVAYIIYGPVVTLCIYSYWWVAQISGVCLIMLCMSMSQATIHENGINYRSVGRRAVKLGMVAASITLVTYMLNREEFIYFGAIHCILVNTLLTVPFTRIPRAALVGFLLIQGYTMKWGTAPVEVPQDIPTLDVIPWFHNFGYCLLGVWLHSRGLHKLESITIIPGRPAALEGTVFTTFGRHCLAIYLGHMLIVLPVVRAVSTGA
;
A
#
# COMPACT_ATOMS: atom_id res chain seq x y z
N MET A 1 33.81 21.62 9.68
CA MET A 1 32.86 22.74 9.83
C MET A 1 31.63 22.28 9.08
N ASP A 2 30.80 21.55 9.83
CA ASP A 2 29.66 20.82 9.33
C ASP A 2 28.54 21.83 9.03
N ASP A 3 28.42 22.23 7.77
CA ASP A 3 27.20 22.86 7.28
C ASP A 3 26.11 21.78 7.24
N HIS A 4 25.38 21.66 8.34
CA HIS A 4 24.07 21.04 8.32
C HIS A 4 23.15 21.91 7.44
N PRO A 5 22.70 21.45 6.25
CA PRO A 5 21.82 22.26 5.44
C PRO A 5 20.43 22.21 6.06
N GLU A 6 19.90 23.39 6.36
CA GLU A 6 18.57 23.60 6.90
C GLU A 6 17.52 22.85 6.05
N ALA A 7 16.62 22.13 6.73
CA ALA A 7 15.45 21.58 6.08
C ALA A 7 14.73 22.70 5.32
N HIS A 8 14.59 22.59 4.00
CA HIS A 8 13.83 23.54 3.19
C HIS A 8 12.41 23.63 3.76
N SER A 9 12.17 24.68 4.55
CA SER A 9 10.88 24.88 5.16
C SER A 9 9.86 25.21 4.08
N ILE A 10 8.62 24.79 4.28
CA ILE A 10 7.48 25.10 3.40
C ILE A 10 7.40 26.61 3.07
N SER A 11 7.98 27.47 3.93
CA SER A 11 8.06 28.92 3.72
C SER A 11 8.87 29.36 2.49
N LEU A 12 9.73 28.49 1.94
CA LEU A 12 10.54 28.77 0.74
C LEU A 12 9.80 28.46 -0.57
N LEU A 13 8.61 27.86 -0.52
CA LEU A 13 7.79 27.62 -1.69
C LEU A 13 7.21 28.92 -2.25
N SER A 14 7.18 29.06 -3.57
CA SER A 14 6.39 30.12 -4.21
C SER A 14 4.90 29.98 -3.86
N ARG A 15 4.14 31.08 -3.93
CA ARG A 15 2.69 31.05 -3.67
C ARG A 15 1.95 30.01 -4.53
N GLY A 16 2.37 29.84 -5.79
CA GLY A 16 1.82 28.81 -6.69
C GLY A 16 2.08 27.40 -6.19
N GLN A 17 3.32 27.09 -5.79
CA GLN A 17 3.67 25.77 -5.25
C GLN A 17 2.98 25.48 -3.91
N GLN A 18 2.83 26.49 -3.04
CA GLN A 18 2.04 26.35 -1.80
C GLN A 18 0.58 26.02 -2.11
N LEU A 19 -0.01 26.67 -3.13
CA LEU A 19 -1.38 26.39 -3.57
C LEU A 19 -1.52 24.98 -4.14
N VAL A 20 -0.56 24.50 -4.94
CA VAL A 20 -0.53 23.12 -5.45
C VAL A 20 -0.49 22.12 -4.30
N LEU A 21 0.40 22.34 -3.32
CA LEU A 21 0.53 21.47 -2.16
C LEU A 21 -0.76 21.46 -1.31
N LEU A 22 -1.35 22.63 -1.04
CA LEU A 22 -2.62 22.77 -0.35
C LEU A 22 -3.75 22.06 -1.10
N THR A 23 -3.78 22.19 -2.43
CA THR A 23 -4.77 21.53 -3.29
C THR A 23 -4.65 20.01 -3.18
N CYS A 24 -3.42 19.47 -3.15
CA CYS A 24 -3.20 18.04 -2.90
C CYS A 24 -3.74 17.61 -1.53
N CYS A 25 -3.44 18.37 -0.46
CA CYS A 25 -3.94 18.10 0.88
C CYS A 25 -5.47 18.01 0.92
N VAL A 26 -6.15 19.02 0.35
CA VAL A 26 -7.62 19.10 0.31
C VAL A 26 -8.20 18.00 -0.57
N PHE A 27 -7.59 17.74 -1.73
CA PHE A 27 -8.02 16.69 -2.66
C PHE A 27 -8.02 15.31 -2.00
N PHE A 28 -6.96 14.95 -1.26
CA PHE A 28 -6.91 13.66 -0.56
C PHE A 28 -7.98 13.56 0.53
N SER A 29 -8.11 14.59 1.37
CA SER A 29 -9.13 14.62 2.42
C SER A 29 -10.55 14.50 1.85
N ALA A 30 -10.87 15.30 0.83
CA ALA A 30 -12.18 15.30 0.18
C ALA A 30 -12.47 13.95 -0.49
N SER A 31 -11.49 13.39 -1.21
CA SER A 31 -11.63 12.10 -1.89
C SER A 31 -11.93 10.96 -0.89
N LEU A 32 -11.24 10.92 0.24
CA LEU A 32 -11.46 9.91 1.27
C LEU A 32 -12.84 10.07 1.94
N VAL A 33 -13.28 11.29 2.21
CA VAL A 33 -14.62 11.58 2.75
C VAL A 33 -15.70 11.11 1.78
N VAL A 34 -15.59 11.46 0.50
CA VAL A 34 -16.55 11.07 -0.56
C VAL A 34 -16.58 9.56 -0.72
N LEU A 35 -15.42 8.91 -0.86
CA LEU A 35 -15.32 7.46 -1.02
C LEU A 35 -15.83 6.72 0.22
N HIS A 36 -15.61 7.24 1.42
CA HIS A 36 -16.21 6.67 2.62
C HIS A 36 -17.73 6.74 2.60
N ARG A 37 -18.32 7.87 2.16
CA ARG A 37 -19.79 7.99 2.02
C ARG A 37 -20.33 6.99 1.01
N ILE A 38 -19.71 6.90 -0.17
CA ILE A 38 -20.11 5.96 -1.23
C ILE A 38 -20.04 4.53 -0.71
N THR A 39 -18.90 4.11 -0.16
CA THR A 39 -18.71 2.74 0.34
C THR A 39 -19.61 2.41 1.53
N ARG A 40 -19.93 3.40 2.38
CA ARG A 40 -20.94 3.24 3.44
C ARG A 40 -22.33 3.03 2.86
N SER A 41 -22.75 3.83 1.88
CA SER A 41 -24.06 3.72 1.25
C SER A 41 -24.23 2.36 0.55
N GLU A 42 -23.20 1.89 -0.16
CA GLU A 42 -23.18 0.59 -0.82
C GLU A 42 -23.33 -0.57 0.18
N ARG A 43 -22.64 -0.50 1.33
CA ARG A 43 -22.78 -1.49 2.40
C ARG A 43 -24.19 -1.51 3.00
N GLN A 44 -24.77 -0.35 3.25
CA GLN A 44 -26.13 -0.25 3.78
C GLN A 44 -27.16 -0.78 2.78
N TRP A 45 -26.97 -0.50 1.48
CA TRP A 45 -27.81 -1.01 0.41
C TRP A 45 -27.74 -2.55 0.33
N ARG A 46 -26.53 -3.14 0.37
CA ARG A 46 -26.36 -4.60 0.38
C ARG A 46 -26.97 -5.29 1.61
N LEU A 47 -26.91 -4.66 2.78
CA LEU A 47 -27.55 -5.20 3.98
C LEU A 47 -29.07 -5.22 3.82
N LYS A 48 -29.66 -4.13 3.31
CA LYS A 48 -31.10 -4.07 3.01
C LYS A 48 -31.52 -5.08 1.95
N GLU A 49 -30.74 -5.24 0.88
CA GLU A 49 -31.01 -6.25 -0.16
C GLU A 49 -31.01 -7.67 0.42
N TYR A 50 -30.08 -7.97 1.33
CA TYR A 50 -30.03 -9.26 2.01
C TYR A 50 -31.23 -9.47 2.95
N GLU A 51 -31.63 -8.44 3.71
CA GLU A 51 -32.81 -8.48 4.60
C GLU A 51 -34.12 -8.61 3.82
N MET A 52 -34.20 -8.05 2.61
CA MET A 52 -35.37 -8.10 1.73
C MET A 52 -35.41 -9.33 0.81
N ALA A 53 -34.34 -10.13 0.78
CA ALA A 53 -34.31 -11.33 -0.04
C ALA A 53 -35.40 -12.31 0.47
N PRO A 54 -36.35 -12.74 -0.37
CA PRO A 54 -37.39 -13.65 0.07
C PRO A 54 -36.72 -14.93 0.59
N ILE A 55 -37.10 -15.33 1.81
CA ILE A 55 -36.79 -16.65 2.34
C ILE A 55 -37.49 -17.62 1.39
N LYS A 56 -36.75 -18.19 0.43
CA LYS A 56 -37.31 -19.24 -0.42
C LYS A 56 -37.68 -20.41 0.49
N ASP A 57 -38.96 -20.76 0.48
CA ASP A 57 -39.45 -21.97 1.14
C ASP A 57 -38.61 -23.17 0.66
N SER A 58 -38.21 -23.98 1.62
CA SER A 58 -37.27 -25.10 1.48
C SER A 58 -37.65 -26.17 0.44
N GLU A 59 -38.82 -26.07 -0.19
CA GLU A 59 -39.29 -27.00 -1.22
C GLU A 59 -38.74 -26.69 -2.63
N GLU A 60 -38.53 -25.41 -3.00
CA GLU A 60 -37.93 -25.07 -4.31
C GLU A 60 -36.45 -25.47 -4.41
N LEU A 61 -35.76 -25.69 -3.29
CA LEU A 61 -34.34 -26.08 -3.27
C LEU A 61 -34.10 -27.53 -3.71
N ARG A 62 -35.15 -28.36 -3.80
CA ARG A 62 -35.06 -29.76 -4.24
C ARG A 62 -35.31 -29.97 -5.73
N ALA A 63 -35.87 -28.99 -6.43
CA ALA A 63 -36.27 -29.12 -7.83
C ALA A 63 -35.54 -28.11 -8.72
N GLY A 64 -34.44 -28.55 -9.33
CA GLY A 64 -33.98 -28.05 -10.62
C GLY A 64 -33.37 -26.64 -10.67
N SER A 65 -32.05 -26.55 -10.57
CA SER A 65 -31.23 -25.83 -11.56
C SER A 65 -29.75 -25.99 -11.21
N THR A 66 -28.99 -26.50 -12.17
CA THR A 66 -27.53 -26.50 -12.26
C THR A 66 -27.00 -25.07 -12.44
N GLU A 67 -27.30 -24.19 -11.49
CA GLU A 67 -26.52 -22.97 -11.27
C GLU A 67 -25.89 -23.07 -9.89
N THR A 68 -24.57 -23.01 -9.88
CA THR A 68 -23.71 -23.05 -8.69
C THR A 68 -23.93 -21.83 -7.79
N ARG A 69 -25.10 -21.72 -7.17
CA ARG A 69 -25.42 -20.71 -6.15
C ARG A 69 -24.73 -21.17 -4.85
N ARG A 70 -23.69 -20.44 -4.43
CA ARG A 70 -22.96 -20.72 -3.18
C ARG A 70 -23.97 -20.82 -2.02
N SER A 71 -23.93 -21.92 -1.28
CA SER A 71 -24.75 -22.03 -0.08
C SER A 71 -24.31 -20.99 0.97
N PRO A 72 -25.23 -20.51 1.83
CA PRO A 72 -24.92 -19.59 2.93
C PRO A 72 -23.89 -20.18 3.92
N ASP A 73 -23.77 -21.51 3.96
CA ASP A 73 -22.90 -22.28 4.85
C ASP A 73 -21.54 -22.64 4.27
N SER A 74 -21.21 -22.20 3.05
CA SER A 74 -19.80 -22.16 2.64
C SER A 74 -19.15 -21.11 3.55
N PRO A 75 -18.21 -21.46 4.45
CA PRO A 75 -17.62 -20.49 5.36
C PRO A 75 -17.10 -19.34 4.51
N ALA A 76 -17.70 -18.17 4.66
CA ALA A 76 -17.21 -16.97 4.01
C ALA A 76 -15.73 -16.92 4.34
N LYS A 77 -14.85 -16.96 3.31
CA LYS A 77 -13.39 -16.94 3.50
C LYS A 77 -13.08 -15.96 4.63
N ALA A 78 -12.52 -16.46 5.74
CA ALA A 78 -12.22 -15.65 6.91
C ALA A 78 -11.52 -14.38 6.43
N ARG A 79 -12.19 -13.24 6.59
CA ARG A 79 -11.64 -11.94 6.20
C ARG A 79 -10.97 -11.36 7.41
N TYR A 80 -9.83 -10.72 7.19
CA TYR A 80 -9.01 -10.15 8.24
C TYR A 80 -9.00 -8.64 8.05
N PRO A 81 -9.88 -7.90 8.76
CA PRO A 81 -10.05 -6.46 8.57
C PRO A 81 -8.75 -5.68 8.72
N PHE A 82 -7.86 -6.10 9.61
CA PHE A 82 -6.55 -5.48 9.78
C PHE A 82 -5.65 -5.58 8.55
N ILE A 83 -5.57 -6.75 7.91
CA ILE A 83 -4.77 -6.92 6.68
C ILE A 83 -5.35 -6.04 5.57
N ASP A 84 -6.67 -6.05 5.40
CA ASP A 84 -7.35 -5.22 4.40
C ASP A 84 -7.13 -3.72 4.70
N PHE A 85 -7.32 -3.29 5.94
CA PHE A 85 -7.07 -1.92 6.36
C PHE A 85 -5.64 -1.47 6.04
N LEU A 86 -4.64 -2.26 6.45
CA LEU A 86 -3.24 -1.90 6.29
C LEU A 86 -2.85 -1.85 4.81
N ARG A 87 -3.32 -2.79 3.98
CA ARG A 87 -3.15 -2.73 2.52
C ARG A 87 -3.80 -1.50 1.92
N GLY A 88 -4.99 -1.14 2.42
CA GLY A 88 -5.73 0.06 2.06
C GLY A 88 -4.97 1.35 2.34
N LEU A 89 -4.37 1.41 3.52
CA LEU A 89 -3.52 2.51 3.95
C LEU A 89 -2.27 2.59 3.07
N CYS A 90 -1.60 1.46 2.81
CA CYS A 90 -0.43 1.43 1.91
C CYS A 90 -0.77 1.94 0.52
N ILE A 91 -1.89 1.48 -0.07
CA ILE A 91 -2.25 1.89 -1.42
C ILE A 91 -2.65 3.37 -1.49
N SER A 92 -3.26 3.93 -0.44
CA SER A 92 -3.51 5.38 -0.41
C SER A 92 -2.22 6.19 -0.35
N PHE A 93 -1.21 5.71 0.39
CA PHE A 93 0.14 6.30 0.37
C PHE A 93 0.78 6.24 -1.01
N VAL A 94 0.69 5.12 -1.73
CA VAL A 94 1.21 4.97 -3.10
C VAL A 94 0.54 5.95 -4.06
N VAL A 95 -0.78 6.11 -3.97
CA VAL A 95 -1.51 7.07 -4.82
C VAL A 95 -1.09 8.50 -4.49
N ALA A 96 -0.94 8.83 -3.20
CA ALA A 96 -0.49 10.15 -2.76
C ALA A 96 0.94 10.46 -3.20
N PHE A 97 1.80 9.46 -3.15
CA PHE A 97 3.15 9.54 -3.70
C PHE A 97 3.09 9.85 -5.18
N HIS A 98 2.51 8.99 -6.03
CA HIS A 98 2.55 9.22 -7.48
C HIS A 98 1.88 10.52 -7.94
N LEU A 99 0.87 11.04 -7.24
CA LEU A 99 0.33 12.37 -7.53
C LEU A 99 1.38 13.47 -7.36
N LEU A 100 2.02 13.51 -6.19
CA LEU A 100 3.07 14.48 -5.90
C LEU A 100 4.30 14.29 -6.80
N PHE A 101 4.56 13.04 -7.25
CA PHE A 101 5.65 12.70 -8.17
C PHE A 101 5.41 13.40 -9.50
N LEU A 102 4.20 13.24 -10.04
CA LEU A 102 3.83 13.83 -11.30
C LEU A 102 3.74 15.35 -11.23
N CYS A 103 3.31 15.92 -10.09
CA CYS A 103 3.39 17.37 -9.88
C CYS A 103 4.84 17.87 -9.95
N ARG A 104 5.79 17.11 -9.40
CA ARG A 104 7.22 17.42 -9.50
C ARG A 104 7.75 17.28 -10.93
N GLU A 105 7.48 16.15 -11.59
CA GLU A 105 7.90 15.92 -12.99
C GLU A 105 7.32 16.95 -13.96
N SER A 106 6.19 17.56 -13.61
CA SER A 106 5.55 18.63 -14.38
C SER A 106 5.95 20.04 -13.92
N ASN A 107 7.00 20.18 -13.11
CA ASN A 107 7.50 21.45 -12.55
C ASN A 107 6.50 22.26 -11.71
N LEU A 108 5.40 21.64 -11.23
CA LEU A 108 4.42 22.27 -10.34
C LEU A 108 4.90 22.31 -8.87
N LEU A 109 5.85 21.45 -8.51
CA LEU A 109 6.56 21.41 -7.23
C LEU A 109 8.07 21.43 -7.49
N PRO A 110 8.89 21.98 -6.58
CA PRO A 110 10.34 22.11 -6.80
C PRO A 110 11.02 20.74 -6.96
N LEU A 111 12.02 20.70 -7.85
CA LEU A 111 12.80 19.50 -8.15
C LEU A 111 13.79 19.14 -7.04
N ASP A 112 14.16 20.12 -6.20
CA ASP A 112 15.36 20.11 -5.35
C ASP A 112 15.07 19.94 -3.85
N THR A 113 14.09 19.13 -3.46
CA THR A 113 14.09 18.67 -2.06
C THR A 113 15.33 17.81 -1.89
N TRP A 114 16.37 18.40 -1.29
CA TRP A 114 17.63 17.77 -0.90
C TRP A 114 17.32 16.55 -0.03
N VAL A 115 17.09 15.42 -0.69
CA VAL A 115 17.26 14.13 -0.08
C VAL A 115 18.66 13.76 -0.44
N ASP A 116 19.50 13.69 0.59
CA ASP A 116 20.67 12.83 0.60
C ASP A 116 20.29 11.55 -0.15
N LYS A 117 20.70 11.44 -1.42
CA LYS A 117 20.90 10.17 -2.11
C LYS A 117 22.11 9.49 -1.43
N THR A 118 22.18 9.51 -0.10
CA THR A 118 23.10 8.66 0.62
C THR A 118 22.66 7.28 0.20
N VAL A 119 23.51 6.69 -0.63
CA VAL A 119 23.33 5.40 -1.29
C VAL A 119 23.21 4.25 -0.26
N GLY A 120 23.38 4.57 1.03
CA GLY A 120 22.98 3.71 2.13
C GLY A 120 21.47 3.68 2.31
N LEU A 121 20.98 2.62 2.91
CA LEU A 121 19.65 2.55 3.50
C LEU A 121 19.79 2.95 4.99
N PRO A 122 20.18 4.19 5.36
CA PRO A 122 20.56 4.49 6.72
C PRO A 122 19.35 4.29 7.62
N LEU A 123 19.55 3.54 8.69
CA LEU A 123 18.53 3.23 9.70
C LEU A 123 17.76 4.48 10.16
N LEU A 124 18.44 5.64 10.24
CA LEU A 124 17.83 6.91 10.62
C LEU A 124 16.68 7.35 9.70
N ASN A 125 16.81 7.15 8.38
CA ASN A 125 15.75 7.49 7.44
C ASN A 125 14.53 6.58 7.64
N TYR A 126 14.75 5.28 7.86
CA TYR A 126 13.67 4.36 8.23
C TYR A 126 12.99 4.74 9.53
N VAL A 127 13.75 5.14 10.55
CA VAL A 127 13.19 5.62 11.82
C VAL A 127 12.33 6.86 11.60
N LYS A 128 12.80 7.83 10.80
CA LYS A 128 12.01 9.01 10.43
C LYS A 128 10.71 8.61 9.73
N PHE A 129 10.75 7.73 8.74
CA PHE A 129 9.53 7.28 8.06
C PHE A 129 8.59 6.52 8.99
N ILE A 130 9.09 5.59 9.80
CA ILE A 130 8.26 4.85 10.76
C ILE A 130 7.60 5.84 11.72
N PHE A 131 8.35 6.85 12.20
CA PHE A 131 7.80 7.91 13.02
C PHE A 131 6.68 8.66 12.29
N TYR A 132 6.88 9.12 11.06
CA TYR A 132 5.84 9.82 10.29
C TYR A 132 4.65 8.92 9.96
N PHE A 133 4.88 7.64 9.65
CA PHE A 133 3.83 6.67 9.41
C PHE A 133 3.01 6.44 10.68
N ILE A 134 3.65 6.29 11.83
CA ILE A 134 2.99 6.19 13.14
C ILE A 134 2.23 7.49 13.44
N VAL A 135 2.81 8.66 13.20
CA VAL A 135 2.12 9.95 13.41
C VAL A 135 0.90 10.06 12.51
N THR A 136 1.02 9.75 11.21
CA THR A 136 -0.10 9.74 10.26
C THR A 136 -1.18 8.76 10.68
N PHE A 137 -0.76 7.57 11.12
CA PHE A 137 -1.63 6.53 11.63
C PHE A 137 -2.34 6.98 12.92
N VAL A 138 -1.63 7.50 13.91
CA VAL A 138 -2.19 7.91 15.21
C VAL A 138 -3.07 9.15 15.07
N LEU A 139 -2.67 10.16 14.29
CA LEU A 139 -3.46 11.37 14.10
C LEU A 139 -4.70 11.09 13.24
N GLY A 140 -4.54 10.35 12.14
CA GLY A 140 -5.67 9.92 11.31
C GLY A 140 -6.61 9.02 12.10
N TYR A 141 -6.10 7.96 12.72
CA TYR A 141 -6.93 6.99 13.45
C TYR A 141 -7.47 7.54 14.78
N GLY A 142 -6.75 8.45 15.43
CA GLY A 142 -7.25 9.20 16.59
C GLY A 142 -8.48 10.02 16.23
N GLY A 143 -8.50 10.65 15.04
CA GLY A 143 -9.69 11.30 14.51
C GLY A 143 -10.90 10.36 14.36
N TYR A 144 -10.66 9.07 14.08
CA TYR A 144 -11.70 8.05 13.92
C TYR A 144 -12.48 7.81 15.22
N LEU A 145 -11.87 8.07 16.38
CA LEU A 145 -12.54 8.00 17.69
C LEU A 145 -13.62 9.06 17.87
N ILE A 146 -13.58 10.16 17.09
CA ILE A 146 -14.61 11.19 17.04
C ILE A 146 -15.59 10.83 15.91
N THR A 147 -15.09 10.84 14.67
CA THR A 147 -15.81 10.38 13.47
C THR A 147 -14.83 9.95 12.39
N PRO A 148 -15.21 9.03 11.49
CA PRO A 148 -14.37 8.69 10.34
C PRO A 148 -14.01 9.90 9.47
N TYR A 149 -14.87 10.92 9.41
CA TYR A 149 -14.62 12.11 8.58
C TYR A 149 -13.47 12.97 9.10
N VAL A 150 -13.38 13.15 10.42
CA VAL A 150 -12.26 13.87 11.04
C VAL A 150 -10.93 13.14 10.76
N ALA A 151 -10.94 11.80 10.84
CA ALA A 151 -9.78 10.99 10.47
C ALA A 151 -9.28 11.30 9.05
N TYR A 152 -10.18 11.34 8.08
CA TYR A 152 -9.83 11.57 6.67
C TYR A 152 -9.38 13.01 6.41
N ILE A 153 -10.00 13.99 7.08
CA ILE A 153 -9.62 15.41 6.99
C ILE A 153 -8.20 15.63 7.50
N ILE A 154 -7.82 14.95 8.59
CA ILE A 154 -6.45 15.00 9.15
C ILE A 154 -5.48 14.21 8.28
N TYR A 155 -5.89 13.05 7.76
CA TYR A 155 -5.01 12.18 6.98
C TYR A 155 -4.44 12.87 5.73
N GLY A 156 -5.25 13.60 4.97
CA GLY A 156 -4.82 14.24 3.71
C GLY A 156 -3.63 15.20 3.86
N PRO A 157 -3.69 16.22 4.74
CA PRO A 157 -2.55 17.10 5.01
C PRO A 157 -1.34 16.35 5.54
N VAL A 158 -1.52 15.45 6.52
CA VAL A 158 -0.40 14.76 7.15
C VAL A 158 0.35 13.87 6.15
N VAL A 159 -0.38 13.09 5.32
CA VAL A 159 0.24 12.23 4.30
C VAL A 159 0.95 13.05 3.23
N THR A 160 0.31 14.14 2.77
CA THR A 160 0.85 15.00 1.70
C THR A 160 2.14 15.69 2.16
N LEU A 161 2.13 16.28 3.35
CA LEU A 161 3.29 16.97 3.92
C LEU A 161 4.42 15.99 4.27
N CYS A 162 4.08 14.79 4.75
CA CYS A 162 5.07 13.74 5.02
C CYS A 162 5.79 13.32 3.73
N ILE A 163 5.04 13.01 2.67
CA ILE A 163 5.60 12.60 1.39
C ILE A 163 6.42 13.74 0.78
N TYR A 164 5.90 14.97 0.81
CA TYR A 164 6.63 16.14 0.30
C TYR A 164 7.97 16.34 1.03
N SER A 165 7.98 16.19 2.36
CA SER A 165 9.18 16.42 3.17
C SER A 165 10.19 15.27 3.12
N TYR A 166 9.75 14.03 2.88
CA TYR A 166 10.58 12.82 2.96
C TYR A 166 10.38 11.89 1.77
N TRP A 167 10.35 12.47 0.58
CA TRP A 167 10.00 11.82 -0.68
C TRP A 167 10.63 10.42 -0.88
N TRP A 168 11.95 10.39 -0.91
CA TRP A 168 12.73 9.18 -1.19
C TRP A 168 12.46 8.08 -0.17
N VAL A 169 12.41 8.47 1.11
CA VAL A 169 12.15 7.56 2.22
C VAL A 169 10.72 7.03 2.16
N ALA A 170 9.76 7.86 1.75
CA ALA A 170 8.36 7.47 1.57
C ALA A 170 8.19 6.43 0.47
N GLN A 171 8.90 6.56 -0.66
CA GLN A 171 8.88 5.57 -1.73
C GLN A 171 9.36 4.20 -1.24
N ILE A 172 10.59 4.14 -0.72
CA ILE A 172 11.24 2.89 -0.32
C ILE A 172 10.42 2.21 0.79
N SER A 173 10.07 2.97 1.83
CA SER A 173 9.38 2.42 2.98
C SER A 173 7.93 2.03 2.69
N GLY A 174 7.27 2.72 1.75
CA GLY A 174 5.94 2.35 1.26
C GLY A 174 5.93 0.96 0.62
N VAL A 175 6.94 0.64 -0.18
CA VAL A 175 7.07 -0.69 -0.78
C VAL A 175 7.37 -1.75 0.28
N CYS A 176 8.24 -1.45 1.25
CA CYS A 176 8.52 -2.35 2.38
C CYS A 176 7.24 -2.74 3.14
N LEU A 177 6.33 -1.78 3.37
CA LEU A 177 5.07 -2.03 4.05
C LEU A 177 4.10 -2.87 3.20
N ILE A 178 4.04 -2.63 1.89
CA ILE A 178 3.27 -3.47 0.96
C ILE A 178 3.75 -4.92 0.99
N MET A 179 5.06 -5.14 1.01
CA MET A 179 5.69 -6.46 1.08
C MET A 179 5.35 -7.19 2.38
N LEU A 180 5.39 -6.47 3.51
CA LEU A 180 4.97 -6.97 4.82
C LEU A 180 3.47 -7.35 4.81
N CYS A 181 2.59 -6.50 4.28
CA CYS A 181 1.15 -6.82 4.16
C CYS A 181 0.90 -8.02 3.26
N MET A 182 1.61 -8.08 2.13
CA MET A 182 1.50 -9.15 1.15
C MET A 182 1.84 -10.50 1.79
N SER A 183 2.94 -10.58 2.53
CA SER A 183 3.37 -11.82 3.17
C SER A 183 2.51 -12.22 4.36
N MET A 184 1.98 -11.27 5.14
CA MET A 184 0.95 -11.55 6.16
C MET A 184 -0.27 -12.21 5.53
N SER A 185 -0.80 -11.62 4.45
CA SER A 185 -1.93 -12.18 3.70
C SER A 185 -1.62 -13.56 3.11
N GLN A 186 -0.38 -13.78 2.66
CA GLN A 186 0.07 -15.06 2.14
C GLN A 186 0.15 -16.12 3.25
N ALA A 187 0.67 -15.77 4.43
CA ALA A 187 0.77 -16.68 5.56
C ALA A 187 -0.60 -17.21 6.01
N THR A 188 -1.64 -16.37 5.95
CA THR A 188 -3.03 -16.77 6.23
C THR A 188 -3.54 -17.85 5.27
N ILE A 189 -3.24 -17.72 3.97
CA ILE A 189 -3.67 -18.72 2.96
C ILE A 189 -2.97 -20.07 3.19
N HIS A 190 -1.78 -20.06 3.78
CA HIS A 190 -0.92 -21.22 3.96
C HIS A 190 -0.89 -21.76 5.40
N GLU A 191 -1.80 -21.28 6.27
CA GLU A 191 -1.85 -21.66 7.70
C GLU A 191 -2.01 -23.17 7.87
N ASN A 192 -2.89 -23.80 7.07
CA ASN A 192 -3.18 -25.23 7.10
C ASN A 192 -2.36 -26.06 6.11
N GLY A 193 -1.28 -25.51 5.53
CA GLY A 193 -0.44 -26.18 4.54
C GLY A 193 -0.18 -25.35 3.29
N ILE A 194 0.86 -25.73 2.54
CA ILE A 194 1.26 -24.99 1.34
C ILE A 194 0.31 -25.34 0.17
N ASN A 195 -0.60 -24.44 -0.14
CA ASN A 195 -1.45 -24.49 -1.32
C ASN A 195 -0.70 -24.00 -2.58
N TYR A 196 0.07 -24.89 -3.19
CA TYR A 196 0.82 -24.59 -4.43
C TYR A 196 -0.07 -24.11 -5.58
N ARG A 197 -1.33 -24.55 -5.66
CA ARG A 197 -2.29 -24.07 -6.66
C ARG A 197 -2.60 -22.58 -6.50
N SER A 198 -2.76 -22.12 -5.25
CA SER A 198 -2.97 -20.70 -4.94
C SER A 198 -1.73 -19.87 -5.26
N VAL A 199 -0.54 -20.38 -4.92
CA VAL A 199 0.75 -19.74 -5.25
C VAL A 199 0.88 -19.59 -6.76
N GLY A 200 0.69 -20.66 -7.53
CA GLY A 200 0.78 -20.65 -8.98
C GLY A 200 -0.21 -19.69 -9.64
N ARG A 201 -1.49 -19.71 -9.24
CA ARG A 201 -2.50 -18.77 -9.76
C ARG A 201 -2.13 -17.31 -9.47
N ARG A 202 -1.62 -17.03 -8.28
CA ARG A 202 -1.16 -15.68 -7.91
C ARG A 202 0.06 -15.27 -8.72
N ALA A 203 1.04 -16.16 -8.87
CA ALA A 203 2.25 -15.92 -9.64
C ALA A 203 1.94 -15.63 -11.11
N VAL A 204 1.08 -16.43 -11.75
CA VAL A 204 0.63 -16.18 -13.13
C VAL A 204 -0.08 -14.84 -13.25
N LYS A 205 -1.01 -14.52 -12.33
CA LYS A 205 -1.71 -13.23 -12.34
C LYS A 205 -0.75 -12.05 -12.24
N LEU A 206 0.18 -12.08 -11.28
CA LEU A 206 1.17 -11.02 -11.10
C LEU A 206 2.15 -10.95 -12.25
N GLY A 207 2.61 -12.09 -12.77
CA GLY A 207 3.53 -12.19 -13.90
C GLY A 207 2.94 -11.61 -15.18
N MET A 208 1.68 -11.91 -15.49
CA MET A 208 1.00 -11.31 -16.65
C MET A 208 0.90 -9.78 -16.52
N VAL A 209 0.56 -9.29 -15.34
CA VAL A 209 0.48 -7.85 -15.07
C VAL A 209 1.86 -7.19 -15.17
N ALA A 210 2.88 -7.80 -14.58
CA ALA A 210 4.26 -7.31 -14.61
C ALA A 210 4.78 -7.23 -16.05
N ALA A 211 4.63 -8.31 -16.82
CA ALA A 211 5.01 -8.36 -18.23
C ALA A 211 4.24 -7.33 -19.07
N SER A 212 2.96 -7.11 -18.79
CA SER A 212 2.17 -6.08 -19.47
C SER A 212 2.70 -4.67 -19.19
N ILE A 213 3.08 -4.37 -17.95
CA ILE A 213 3.68 -3.08 -17.58
C ILE A 213 5.01 -2.88 -18.30
N THR A 214 5.89 -3.89 -18.29
CA THR A 214 7.17 -3.83 -19.02
C THR A 214 6.95 -3.61 -20.51
N LEU A 215 6.04 -4.35 -21.13
CA LEU A 215 5.73 -4.22 -22.56
C LEU A 215 5.20 -2.82 -22.90
N VAL A 216 4.20 -2.34 -22.15
CA VAL A 216 3.59 -1.02 -22.41
C VAL A 216 4.61 0.09 -22.19
N THR A 217 5.37 0.05 -21.11
CA THR A 217 6.39 1.08 -20.83
C THR A 217 7.53 1.04 -21.85
N TYR A 218 7.94 -0.15 -22.30
CA TYR A 218 8.92 -0.30 -23.37
C TYR A 218 8.43 0.27 -24.70
N MET A 219 7.14 0.12 -25.02
CA MET A 219 6.55 0.73 -26.21
C MET A 219 6.45 2.26 -26.12
N LEU A 220 6.32 2.82 -24.90
CA LEU A 220 6.20 4.27 -24.67
C LEU A 220 7.56 4.97 -24.58
N ASN A 221 8.52 4.42 -23.84
CA ASN A 221 9.88 4.93 -23.70
C ASN A 221 10.86 3.75 -23.56
N ARG A 222 11.70 3.54 -24.58
CA ARG A 222 12.68 2.45 -24.60
C ARG A 222 13.89 2.68 -23.70
N GLU A 223 14.18 3.92 -23.33
CA GLU A 223 15.37 4.26 -22.54
C GLU A 223 15.14 4.07 -21.03
N GLU A 224 13.88 4.21 -20.57
CA GLU A 224 13.52 4.18 -19.15
C GLU A 224 12.38 3.20 -18.83
N PHE A 225 12.20 2.17 -19.67
CA PHE A 225 11.14 1.18 -19.47
C PHE A 225 11.28 0.43 -18.15
N ILE A 226 10.15 -0.01 -17.59
CA ILE A 226 10.12 -0.68 -16.30
C ILE A 226 10.48 -2.17 -16.48
N TYR A 227 11.76 -2.51 -16.33
CA TYR A 227 12.21 -3.91 -16.38
C TYR A 227 12.01 -4.66 -15.05
N PHE A 228 12.08 -3.96 -13.90
CA PHE A 228 11.90 -4.58 -12.57
C PHE A 228 11.25 -3.63 -11.55
N GLY A 229 10.02 -3.22 -11.84
CA GLY A 229 9.23 -2.40 -10.90
C GLY A 229 8.63 -3.16 -9.72
N ALA A 230 7.80 -2.48 -8.92
CA ALA A 230 7.24 -3.02 -7.69
C ALA A 230 6.44 -4.33 -7.88
N ILE A 231 5.69 -4.50 -8.99
CA ILE A 231 4.95 -5.76 -9.23
C ILE A 231 5.89 -6.95 -9.49
N HIS A 232 7.03 -6.74 -10.17
CA HIS A 232 8.05 -7.77 -10.36
C HIS A 232 8.62 -8.21 -9.02
N CYS A 233 8.95 -7.23 -8.17
CA CYS A 233 9.40 -7.47 -6.81
C CYS A 233 8.36 -8.23 -5.97
N ILE A 234 7.07 -7.88 -6.06
CA ILE A 234 5.97 -8.60 -5.39
C ILE A 234 5.88 -10.05 -5.88
N LEU A 235 6.04 -10.30 -7.18
CA LEU A 235 6.03 -11.64 -7.76
C LEU A 235 7.18 -12.49 -7.21
N VAL A 236 8.42 -11.99 -7.29
CA VAL A 236 9.61 -12.69 -6.80
C VAL A 236 9.46 -13.00 -5.31
N ASN A 237 9.13 -12.00 -4.51
CA ASN A 237 8.99 -12.17 -3.06
C ASN A 237 7.78 -13.02 -2.66
N THR A 238 6.69 -13.02 -3.44
CA THR A 238 5.56 -13.96 -3.26
C THR A 238 6.08 -15.39 -3.29
N LEU A 239 6.91 -15.75 -4.28
CA LEU A 239 7.46 -17.10 -4.44
C LEU A 239 8.47 -17.44 -3.33
N LEU A 240 9.43 -16.55 -3.07
CA LEU A 240 10.49 -16.77 -2.10
C LEU A 240 9.99 -16.88 -0.65
N THR A 241 8.87 -16.23 -0.33
CA THR A 241 8.33 -16.22 1.03
C THR A 241 7.59 -17.52 1.38
N VAL A 242 7.14 -18.31 0.39
CA VAL A 242 6.33 -19.52 0.62
C VAL A 242 6.98 -20.49 1.61
N PRO A 243 8.26 -20.89 1.48
CA PRO A 243 8.89 -21.83 2.40
C PRO A 243 8.91 -21.32 3.85
N PHE A 244 9.00 -20.00 4.05
CA PHE A 244 9.11 -19.38 5.35
C PHE A 244 7.78 -19.28 6.10
N THR A 245 6.65 -19.38 5.41
CA THR A 245 5.30 -19.30 6.01
C THR A 245 5.06 -20.31 7.14
N ARG A 246 5.84 -21.40 7.18
CA ARG A 246 5.73 -22.48 8.18
C ARG A 246 6.81 -22.43 9.26
N ILE A 247 7.80 -21.56 9.14
CA ILE A 247 8.95 -21.44 10.05
C ILE A 247 9.14 -19.98 10.48
N PRO A 248 8.18 -19.40 11.23
CA PRO A 248 8.17 -17.97 11.54
C PRO A 248 9.38 -17.49 12.34
N ARG A 249 10.02 -18.36 13.13
CA ARG A 249 11.28 -18.04 13.82
C ARG A 249 12.43 -17.84 12.84
N ALA A 250 12.54 -18.71 11.83
CA ALA A 250 13.53 -18.56 10.77
C ALA A 250 13.24 -17.30 9.93
N ALA A 251 11.96 -16.97 9.72
CA ALA A 251 11.57 -15.72 9.06
C ALA A 251 12.06 -14.48 9.85
N LEU A 252 11.90 -14.46 11.17
CA LEU A 252 12.42 -13.35 11.99
C LEU A 252 13.94 -13.24 11.90
N VAL A 253 14.67 -14.36 12.03
CA VAL A 253 16.13 -14.37 11.90
C VAL A 253 16.55 -13.88 10.52
N GLY A 254 15.89 -14.35 9.45
CA GLY A 254 16.15 -13.90 8.09
C GLY A 254 15.90 -12.41 7.89
N PHE A 255 14.82 -11.86 8.47
CA PHE A 255 14.58 -10.41 8.48
C PHE A 255 15.74 -9.66 9.13
N LEU A 256 16.15 -10.07 10.34
CA LEU A 256 17.24 -9.40 11.07
C LEU A 256 18.57 -9.45 10.29
N LEU A 257 18.88 -10.60 9.67
CA LEU A 257 20.10 -10.75 8.87
C LEU A 257 20.07 -9.90 7.59
N ILE A 258 18.96 -9.94 6.85
CA ILE A 258 18.80 -9.18 5.60
C ILE A 258 18.83 -7.68 5.88
N GLN A 259 18.11 -7.19 6.90
CA GLN A 259 18.10 -5.76 7.21
C GLN A 259 19.40 -5.31 7.86
N GLY A 260 19.98 -6.11 8.74
CA GLY A 260 21.32 -5.85 9.27
C GLY A 260 22.35 -5.75 8.15
N TYR A 261 22.24 -6.59 7.12
CA TYR A 261 23.11 -6.54 5.97
C TYR A 261 22.88 -5.29 5.12
N THR A 262 21.65 -5.10 4.64
CA THR A 262 21.34 -4.06 3.66
C THR A 262 21.43 -2.65 4.24
N MET A 263 21.19 -2.46 5.53
CA MET A 263 21.39 -1.18 6.20
C MET A 263 22.87 -0.84 6.41
N LYS A 264 23.75 -1.84 6.54
CA LYS A 264 25.19 -1.64 6.78
C LYS A 264 26.00 -1.56 5.49
N TRP A 265 25.68 -2.41 4.52
CA TRP A 265 26.46 -2.59 3.29
C TRP A 265 25.71 -2.19 2.02
N GLY A 266 24.45 -1.76 2.13
CA GLY A 266 23.66 -1.29 0.97
C GLY A 266 23.01 -2.43 0.18
N THR A 267 22.99 -2.30 -1.14
CA THR A 267 22.37 -3.27 -2.04
C THR A 267 23.14 -4.59 -2.05
N ALA A 268 22.42 -5.71 -2.03
CA ALA A 268 23.05 -7.01 -2.09
C ALA A 268 23.54 -7.33 -3.51
N PRO A 269 24.64 -8.09 -3.69
CA PRO A 269 25.12 -8.49 -5.02
C PRO A 269 24.13 -9.34 -5.83
N VAL A 270 23.13 -9.92 -5.16
CA VAL A 270 22.06 -10.73 -5.77
C VAL A 270 20.90 -9.87 -6.31
N GLU A 271 20.97 -8.56 -6.11
CA GLU A 271 19.96 -7.61 -6.56
C GLU A 271 19.90 -7.56 -8.10
N VAL A 272 18.77 -7.11 -8.65
CA VAL A 272 18.71 -6.83 -10.09
C VAL A 272 19.67 -5.68 -10.44
N PRO A 273 20.24 -5.65 -11.66
CA PRO A 273 21.08 -4.53 -12.10
C PRO A 273 20.34 -3.21 -11.87
N GLN A 274 21.00 -2.22 -11.28
CA GLN A 274 20.43 -0.88 -10.97
C GLN A 274 21.14 0.24 -11.76
N ASP A 275 22.11 -0.14 -12.58
CA ASP A 275 22.89 0.71 -13.48
C ASP A 275 22.15 1.05 -14.78
N ILE A 276 21.07 0.31 -15.08
CA ILE A 276 20.21 0.56 -16.23
C ILE A 276 19.14 1.58 -15.84
N PRO A 277 18.99 2.72 -16.56
CA PRO A 277 17.92 3.67 -16.32
C PRO A 277 16.53 3.02 -16.40
N THR A 278 15.67 3.34 -15.44
CA THR A 278 14.29 2.84 -15.38
C THR A 278 13.44 3.77 -14.52
N LEU A 279 12.17 3.92 -14.91
CA LEU A 279 11.19 4.66 -14.12
C LEU A 279 10.86 4.02 -12.77
N ASP A 280 11.09 2.71 -12.62
CA ASP A 280 10.86 2.00 -11.36
C ASP A 280 11.82 0.80 -11.23
N VAL A 281 12.64 0.82 -10.17
CA VAL A 281 13.43 -0.33 -9.71
C VAL A 281 13.38 -0.42 -8.20
N ILE A 282 13.01 -1.60 -7.71
CA ILE A 282 12.84 -1.86 -6.29
C ILE A 282 13.80 -2.97 -5.86
N PRO A 283 14.61 -2.77 -4.80
CA PRO A 283 15.51 -3.80 -4.32
C PRO A 283 14.74 -5.00 -3.74
N TRP A 284 14.68 -6.11 -4.46
CA TRP A 284 13.90 -7.28 -4.06
C TRP A 284 14.45 -7.92 -2.80
N PHE A 285 15.78 -7.97 -2.62
CA PHE A 285 16.39 -8.67 -1.51
C PHE A 285 16.13 -7.94 -0.19
N HIS A 286 16.25 -6.61 -0.19
CA HIS A 286 15.88 -5.78 0.96
C HIS A 286 14.40 -5.94 1.33
N ASN A 287 13.53 -5.95 0.32
CA ASN A 287 12.08 -6.13 0.49
C ASN A 287 11.69 -7.55 0.89
N PHE A 288 12.51 -8.55 0.55
CA PHE A 288 12.33 -9.93 1.01
C PHE A 288 12.42 -10.00 2.54
N GLY A 289 13.32 -9.23 3.16
CA GLY A 289 13.38 -9.07 4.61
C GLY A 289 12.02 -8.67 5.20
N TYR A 290 11.35 -7.66 4.65
CA TYR A 290 10.03 -7.24 5.11
C TYR A 290 8.93 -8.27 4.87
N CYS A 291 9.06 -9.08 3.82
CA CYS A 291 8.16 -10.24 3.63
C CYS A 291 8.33 -11.23 4.78
N LEU A 292 9.55 -11.54 5.18
CA LEU A 292 9.82 -12.43 6.33
C LEU A 292 9.30 -11.85 7.65
N LEU A 293 9.44 -10.53 7.85
CA LEU A 293 8.85 -9.85 9.00
C LEU A 293 7.32 -10.02 9.03
N GLY A 294 6.64 -9.85 7.89
CA GLY A 294 5.20 -10.07 7.82
C GLY A 294 4.78 -11.50 8.15
N VAL A 295 5.55 -12.52 7.74
CA VAL A 295 5.31 -13.91 8.16
C VAL A 295 5.43 -14.06 9.68
N TRP A 296 6.46 -13.47 10.30
CA TRP A 296 6.60 -13.52 11.74
C TRP A 296 5.47 -12.79 12.46
N LEU A 297 5.09 -11.58 12.03
CA LEU A 297 3.98 -10.82 12.61
C LEU A 297 2.65 -11.57 12.47
N HIS A 298 2.43 -12.28 11.36
CA HIS A 298 1.29 -13.17 11.22
C HIS A 298 1.28 -14.23 12.32
N SER A 299 2.40 -14.89 12.60
CA SER A 299 2.50 -15.91 13.66
C SER A 299 2.26 -15.36 15.07
N ARG A 300 2.44 -14.06 15.28
CA ARG A 300 2.13 -13.36 16.53
C ARG A 300 0.65 -12.96 16.65
N GLY A 301 -0.18 -13.30 15.67
CA GLY A 301 -1.61 -13.03 15.68
C GLY A 301 -1.99 -11.61 15.23
N LEU A 302 -1.05 -10.81 14.70
CA LEU A 302 -1.33 -9.43 14.30
C LEU A 302 -2.43 -9.31 13.24
N HIS A 303 -2.52 -10.31 12.35
CA HIS A 303 -3.56 -10.40 11.33
C HIS A 303 -4.98 -10.54 11.90
N LYS A 304 -5.14 -11.00 13.14
CA LYS A 304 -6.44 -11.23 13.82
C LYS A 304 -7.00 -9.97 14.47
N LEU A 305 -6.32 -8.83 14.37
CA LEU A 305 -6.85 -7.57 14.88
C LEU A 305 -8.11 -7.16 14.09
N GLU A 306 -9.16 -6.82 14.81
CA GLU A 306 -10.42 -6.33 14.24
C GLU A 306 -10.67 -4.86 14.58
N SER A 307 -10.12 -4.43 15.71
CA SER A 307 -10.19 -3.06 16.21
C SER A 307 -8.85 -2.66 16.82
N ILE A 308 -8.63 -1.35 16.91
CA ILE A 308 -7.46 -0.77 17.56
C ILE A 308 -7.96 0.19 18.63
N THR A 309 -7.43 0.03 19.83
CA THR A 309 -7.80 0.81 21.01
C THR A 309 -6.65 1.75 21.35
N ILE A 310 -6.71 2.98 20.83
CA ILE A 310 -5.74 4.03 21.19
C ILE A 310 -6.10 4.62 22.57
N ILE A 311 -7.39 4.88 22.81
CA ILE A 311 -7.89 5.34 24.11
C ILE A 311 -8.55 4.15 24.81
N PRO A 312 -8.12 3.79 26.04
CA PRO A 312 -8.74 2.72 26.80
C PRO A 312 -10.27 2.87 26.87
N GLY A 313 -10.99 1.80 26.54
CA GLY A 313 -12.46 1.77 26.56
C GLY A 313 -13.16 2.27 25.28
N ARG A 314 -12.42 2.71 24.25
CA ARG A 314 -12.99 3.12 22.95
C ARG A 314 -12.32 2.37 21.79
N PRO A 315 -12.71 1.11 21.52
CA PRO A 315 -12.19 0.37 20.37
C PRO A 315 -12.73 0.98 19.08
N ALA A 316 -11.81 1.39 18.20
CA ALA A 316 -12.17 1.79 16.84
C ALA A 316 -12.10 0.55 15.95
N ALA A 317 -13.23 0.19 15.32
CA ALA A 317 -13.29 -0.93 14.39
C ALA A 317 -12.60 -0.60 13.05
N LEU A 318 -11.81 -1.54 12.55
CA LEU A 318 -11.12 -1.43 11.25
C LEU A 318 -12.05 -1.75 10.08
N GLU A 319 -13.00 -2.65 10.31
CA GLU A 319 -14.07 -2.93 9.35
C GLU A 319 -14.93 -1.67 9.13
N GLY A 320 -15.41 -1.47 7.91
CA GLY A 320 -16.24 -0.30 7.59
C GLY A 320 -15.45 0.96 7.22
N THR A 321 -14.13 1.00 7.40
CA THR A 321 -13.30 2.13 6.93
C THR A 321 -13.21 2.17 5.40
N VAL A 322 -12.84 3.33 4.84
CA VAL A 322 -12.52 3.43 3.40
C VAL A 322 -11.26 2.63 3.06
N PHE A 323 -10.28 2.60 3.98
CA PHE A 323 -9.04 1.86 3.81
C PHE A 323 -9.29 0.35 3.69
N THR A 324 -10.15 -0.24 4.52
CA THR A 324 -10.50 -1.67 4.36
C THR A 324 -11.11 -1.97 2.99
N THR A 325 -11.93 -1.06 2.44
CA THR A 325 -12.44 -1.19 1.06
C THR A 325 -11.32 -1.08 0.03
N PHE A 326 -10.37 -0.16 0.21
CA PHE A 326 -9.20 -0.06 -0.66
C PHE A 326 -8.32 -1.31 -0.60
N GLY A 327 -8.11 -1.89 0.57
CA GLY A 327 -7.35 -3.14 0.73
C GLY A 327 -7.92 -4.30 -0.06
N ARG A 328 -9.26 -4.42 -0.04
CA ARG A 328 -9.99 -5.44 -0.79
C ARG A 328 -9.81 -5.30 -2.30
N HIS A 329 -9.64 -4.07 -2.79
CA HIS A 329 -9.45 -3.73 -4.21
C HIS A 329 -8.03 -3.26 -4.54
N CYS A 330 -7.06 -3.52 -3.67
CA CYS A 330 -5.75 -2.89 -3.69
C CYS A 330 -5.01 -3.08 -5.03
N LEU A 331 -5.08 -4.25 -5.65
CA LEU A 331 -4.47 -4.49 -6.97
C LEU A 331 -5.13 -3.65 -8.08
N ALA A 332 -6.46 -3.52 -8.06
CA ALA A 332 -7.18 -2.73 -9.06
C ALA A 332 -6.85 -1.23 -8.91
N ILE A 333 -6.81 -0.74 -7.66
CA ILE A 333 -6.41 0.64 -7.37
C ILE A 333 -4.96 0.88 -7.78
N TYR A 334 -4.06 -0.06 -7.49
CA TYR A 334 -2.66 0.01 -7.90
C TYR A 334 -2.50 0.10 -9.43
N LEU A 335 -3.27 -0.65 -10.21
CA LEU A 335 -3.17 -0.56 -11.67
C LEU A 335 -3.86 0.69 -12.24
N GLY A 336 -5.00 1.07 -11.65
CA GLY A 336 -5.81 2.18 -12.14
C GLY A 336 -5.26 3.56 -11.79
N HIS A 337 -4.52 3.71 -10.68
CA HIS A 337 -4.15 5.05 -10.20
C HIS A 337 -3.29 5.80 -11.22
N MET A 338 -2.24 5.19 -11.78
CA MET A 338 -1.37 5.88 -12.72
C MET A 338 -2.09 6.25 -14.03
N LEU A 339 -3.06 5.42 -14.46
CA LEU A 339 -3.89 5.72 -15.63
C LEU A 339 -4.78 6.96 -15.46
N ILE A 340 -5.12 7.29 -14.21
CA ILE A 340 -5.95 8.47 -13.88
C ILE A 340 -5.07 9.67 -13.53
N VAL A 341 -4.07 9.49 -12.68
CA VAL A 341 -3.25 10.58 -12.15
C VAL A 341 -2.41 11.22 -13.25
N LEU A 342 -1.82 10.43 -14.14
CA LEU A 342 -0.97 10.93 -15.23
C LEU A 342 -1.70 11.93 -16.16
N PRO A 343 -2.86 11.61 -16.78
CA PRO A 343 -3.55 12.57 -17.64
C PRO A 343 -4.08 13.79 -16.89
N VAL A 344 -4.55 13.61 -15.64
CA VAL A 344 -5.05 14.73 -14.81
C VAL A 344 -3.95 15.75 -14.55
N VAL A 345 -2.78 15.30 -14.09
CA VAL A 345 -1.66 16.21 -13.81
C VAL A 345 -1.16 16.86 -15.09
N ARG A 346 -1.05 16.11 -16.19
CA ARG A 346 -0.65 16.67 -17.49
C ARG A 346 -1.59 17.78 -17.94
N ALA A 347 -2.91 17.57 -17.87
CA ALA A 347 -3.89 18.58 -18.25
C ALA A 347 -3.77 19.88 -17.42
N VAL A 348 -3.53 19.74 -16.11
CA VAL A 348 -3.27 20.89 -15.22
C VAL A 348 -1.97 21.60 -15.59
N SER A 349 -0.91 20.85 -15.87
CA SER A 349 0.41 21.42 -16.19
C SER A 349 0.47 22.12 -17.55
N THR A 350 -0.31 21.69 -18.53
CA THR A 350 -0.34 22.32 -19.87
C THR A 350 -1.29 23.53 -19.94
N GLY A 351 -2.18 23.67 -18.96
CA GLY A 351 -3.11 24.80 -18.86
C GLY A 351 -2.64 25.92 -17.92
N ALA A 352 -1.54 25.69 -17.19
CA ALA A 352 -0.80 26.65 -16.39
C ALA A 352 0.38 27.19 -17.20
#